data_AF-A0A519UKA7-F1
#
_entry.id   AF-A0A519UKA7-F1
#
_cell.length_a   1.000
_cell.length_b   1.000
_cell.length_c   1.000
_cell.angle_alpha   90.00
_cell.angle_beta   90.00
_cell.angle_gamma   90.00
#
_symmetry.space_group_name_H-M   'P 1'
#
loop_
_entity.id
_entity.type
_entity.pdbx_description
1 polymer ?
#
loop_
_entity_poly.entity_id
_entity_poly.type
_entity_poly.pdbx_seq_one_letter_code
_entity_poly.pdbx_strand_id
1 'polypeptide(L)'
;MQTSHAQNVKIYAVKDTTELWDKKYRSEIYWGFYKVDMVKKTVQHKGFAFRDGDKAPDLTNLTNLFADEPKDWFEVLSPTKMKVKRVRGTRVKRAWNDFATAGRTGGSPSYSFFINVDTLRTQGGRLKFILDKELAEKYKHETGN
;
A
#
# COMPACT_ATOMS: atom_id res chain seq x y z
N MET A 1 13.68 27.18 -11.08
CA MET A 1 13.63 26.50 -9.77
C MET A 1 12.51 25.48 -9.83
N GLN A 2 12.79 24.25 -10.27
CA GLN A 2 11.79 23.18 -10.36
C GLN A 2 11.66 22.50 -8.99
N THR A 3 10.42 22.41 -8.52
CA THR A 3 10.03 21.95 -7.19
C THR A 3 10.39 20.48 -6.96
N SER A 4 11.19 20.25 -5.94
CA SER A 4 11.69 18.95 -5.42
C SER A 4 10.62 17.97 -4.91
N HIS A 5 9.35 18.16 -5.25
CA HIS A 5 8.25 17.34 -4.76
C HIS A 5 8.26 15.91 -5.35
N ALA A 6 8.76 15.74 -6.58
CA ALA A 6 8.78 14.45 -7.28
C ALA A 6 9.87 13.48 -6.80
N GLN A 7 10.96 13.95 -6.15
CA GLN A 7 12.06 13.07 -5.73
C GLN A 7 11.74 12.19 -4.51
N ASN A 8 10.60 12.43 -3.83
CA ASN A 8 10.32 11.86 -2.52
C ASN A 8 9.23 10.78 -2.48
N VAL A 9 8.63 10.46 -3.64
CA VAL A 9 7.71 9.32 -3.77
C VAL A 9 8.53 8.08 -4.10
N LYS A 10 8.35 7.02 -3.30
CA LYS A 10 8.95 5.71 -3.49
C LYS A 10 7.85 4.67 -3.68
N ILE A 11 8.02 3.79 -4.66
CA ILE A 11 7.11 2.66 -4.86
C ILE A 11 7.88 1.38 -4.58
N TYR A 12 7.39 0.60 -3.64
CA TYR A 12 7.95 -0.69 -3.27
C TYR A 12 7.02 -1.79 -3.78
N ALA A 13 7.55 -2.77 -4.50
CA ALA A 13 6.79 -3.88 -5.05
C ALA A 13 7.26 -5.21 -4.45
N VAL A 14 6.37 -6.18 -4.39
CA VAL A 14 6.69 -7.58 -4.12
C VAL A 14 5.84 -8.44 -5.04
N LYS A 15 6.46 -9.44 -5.68
CA LYS A 15 5.75 -10.49 -6.40
C LYS A 15 6.11 -11.80 -5.74
N ASP A 16 5.13 -12.40 -5.07
CA ASP A 16 5.27 -13.67 -4.36
C ASP A 16 4.43 -14.73 -5.08
N THR A 17 4.98 -15.93 -5.25
CA THR A 17 4.31 -17.02 -5.96
C THR A 17 4.21 -18.21 -5.03
N THR A 18 2.97 -18.57 -4.69
CA THR A 18 2.66 -19.72 -3.85
C THR A 18 2.35 -20.90 -4.76
N GLU A 19 3.25 -21.87 -4.80
CA GLU A 19 2.99 -23.15 -5.43
C GLU A 19 1.95 -23.92 -4.60
N LEU A 20 0.88 -24.37 -5.26
CA LEU A 20 -0.12 -25.22 -4.62
C LEU A 20 0.38 -26.67 -4.65
N TRP A 21 0.16 -27.38 -3.54
CA TRP A 21 0.59 -28.77 -3.36
C TRP A 21 -0.04 -29.74 -4.39
N ASP A 22 -1.19 -29.40 -4.92
CA ASP A 22 -1.89 -30.15 -5.95
C ASP A 22 -1.57 -29.58 -7.34
N LYS A 23 -0.85 -30.39 -8.15
CA LYS A 23 -0.43 -30.06 -9.53
C LYS A 23 -1.60 -29.78 -10.48
N LYS A 24 -2.83 -30.08 -10.08
CA LYS A 24 -4.04 -29.73 -10.83
C LYS A 24 -4.34 -28.23 -10.79
N TYR A 25 -3.90 -27.52 -9.75
CA TYR A 25 -4.14 -26.09 -9.59
C TYR A 25 -2.90 -25.29 -9.95
N ARG A 26 -3.11 -24.20 -10.68
CA ARG A 26 -2.05 -23.25 -11.02
C ARG A 26 -1.65 -22.43 -9.80
N SER A 27 -0.37 -22.11 -9.70
CA SER A 27 0.21 -21.33 -8.61
C SER A 27 -0.51 -20.00 -8.41
N GLU A 28 -0.64 -19.58 -7.16
CA GLU A 28 -1.23 -18.28 -6.80
C GLU A 28 -0.13 -17.23 -6.75
N ILE A 29 -0.31 -16.14 -7.49
CA ILE A 29 0.62 -15.02 -7.57
C ILE A 29 0.01 -13.86 -6.79
N TYR A 30 0.71 -13.43 -5.75
CA TYR A 30 0.43 -12.17 -5.06
C TYR A 30 1.38 -11.10 -5.57
N TRP A 31 0.83 -10.01 -6.09
CA TRP A 31 1.59 -8.83 -6.49
C TRP A 31 1.16 -7.63 -5.65
N GLY A 32 2.00 -7.25 -4.69
CA GLY A 32 1.75 -6.14 -3.77
C GLY A 32 2.58 -4.92 -4.10
N PHE A 33 2.01 -3.75 -3.88
CA PHE A 33 2.64 -2.45 -4.05
C PHE A 33 2.39 -1.57 -2.83
N TYR A 34 3.43 -0.87 -2.41
CA TYR A 34 3.36 0.22 -1.44
C TYR A 34 3.87 1.50 -2.09
N LYS A 35 3.04 2.53 -2.10
CA LYS A 35 3.46 3.89 -2.44
C LYS A 35 3.70 4.67 -1.16
N VAL A 36 4.91 5.17 -0.99
CA VAL A 36 5.33 5.97 0.17
C VAL A 36 5.69 7.36 -0.30
N ASP A 37 4.95 8.36 0.17
CA ASP A 37 5.25 9.78 -0.04
C ASP A 37 5.94 10.30 1.22
N MET A 38 7.25 10.57 1.12
CA MET A 38 8.06 11.03 2.26
C MET A 38 7.78 12.50 2.63
N VAL A 39 7.20 13.31 1.73
CA VAL A 39 6.85 14.72 1.99
C VAL A 39 5.52 14.79 2.71
N LYS A 40 4.49 14.17 2.12
CA LYS A 40 3.14 14.14 2.71
C LYS A 40 3.03 13.19 3.90
N LYS A 41 4.05 12.35 4.11
CA LYS A 41 4.09 11.30 5.12
C LYS A 41 2.88 10.37 5.02
N THR A 42 2.56 9.96 3.80
CA THR A 42 1.44 9.06 3.50
C THR A 42 1.93 7.77 2.88
N VAL A 43 1.27 6.67 3.23
CA VAL A 43 1.44 5.36 2.60
C VAL A 43 0.11 4.91 2.01
N GLN A 44 0.18 4.32 0.82
CA GLN A 44 -0.94 3.64 0.16
C GLN A 44 -0.49 2.21 -0.17
N HIS A 45 -1.40 1.25 -0.03
CA HIS A 45 -1.16 -0.14 -0.36
C HIS A 45 -2.12 -0.56 -1.47
N LYS A 46 -1.65 -1.37 -2.41
CA LYS A 46 -2.52 -2.12 -3.30
C LYS A 46 -1.94 -3.50 -3.53
N GLY A 47 -2.80 -4.50 -3.59
CA GLY A 47 -2.41 -5.87 -3.90
C GLY A 47 -3.31 -6.45 -4.97
N PHE A 48 -2.73 -7.29 -5.81
CA PHE A 48 -3.45 -8.15 -6.74
C PHE A 48 -3.14 -9.60 -6.39
N ALA A 49 -4.15 -10.45 -6.47
CA ALA A 49 -4.00 -11.90 -6.40
C ALA A 49 -4.59 -12.49 -7.67
N PHE A 50 -3.82 -13.30 -8.37
CA PHE A 50 -4.23 -13.96 -9.62
C PHE A 50 -3.50 -15.29 -9.76
N ARG A 51 -3.97 -16.19 -10.61
CA ARG A 51 -3.30 -17.49 -10.83
C ARG A 51 -2.36 -17.42 -12.01
N ASP A 52 -1.43 -18.36 -12.06
CA ASP A 52 -0.56 -18.50 -13.21
C ASP A 52 -1.37 -18.70 -14.51
N GLY A 53 -0.97 -18.04 -15.58
CA GLY A 53 -1.70 -17.98 -16.84
C GLY A 53 -3.02 -17.18 -16.83
N ASP A 54 -3.41 -16.55 -15.73
CA ASP A 54 -4.44 -15.50 -15.76
C ASP A 54 -3.85 -14.19 -16.31
N LYS A 55 -4.73 -13.27 -16.75
CA LYS A 55 -4.29 -11.94 -17.20
C LYS A 55 -3.73 -11.18 -15.99
N ALA A 56 -2.44 -10.86 -16.05
CA ALA A 56 -1.78 -10.04 -15.04
C ALA A 56 -2.44 -8.64 -14.95
N PRO A 57 -2.40 -8.00 -13.77
CA PRO A 57 -2.90 -6.64 -13.61
C PRO A 57 -2.16 -5.69 -14.55
N ASP A 58 -2.92 -4.82 -15.20
CA ASP A 58 -2.37 -3.83 -16.12
C ASP A 58 -1.72 -2.69 -15.34
N LEU A 59 -0.42 -2.53 -15.50
CA LEU A 59 0.38 -1.48 -14.86
C LEU A 59 0.73 -0.34 -15.83
N THR A 60 0.10 -0.29 -17.01
CA THR A 60 0.31 0.80 -17.97
C THR A 60 -0.23 2.14 -17.48
N ASN A 61 -1.19 2.16 -16.56
CA ASN A 61 -1.70 3.38 -15.95
C ASN A 61 -1.50 3.36 -14.44
N LEU A 62 -0.34 3.86 -13.99
CA LEU A 62 0.07 3.82 -12.60
C LEU A 62 -0.68 4.85 -11.74
N THR A 63 -1.24 5.90 -12.35
CA THR A 63 -2.09 6.85 -11.62
C THR A 63 -3.33 6.18 -11.04
N ASN A 64 -3.95 5.27 -11.79
CA ASN A 64 -5.08 4.46 -11.36
C ASN A 64 -4.69 3.37 -10.37
N LEU A 65 -3.40 3.02 -10.28
CA LEU A 65 -2.94 2.02 -9.33
C LEU A 65 -3.32 2.46 -7.90
N PHE A 66 -3.10 3.71 -7.51
CA PHE A 66 -3.35 4.15 -6.13
C PHE A 66 -4.50 5.16 -5.96
N ALA A 67 -5.32 5.37 -7.00
CA ALA A 67 -6.35 6.42 -7.00
C ALA A 67 -7.42 6.19 -5.92
N ASP A 68 -7.95 4.96 -5.85
CA ASP A 68 -9.05 4.61 -4.95
C ASP A 68 -8.59 4.08 -3.58
N GLU A 69 -7.28 3.93 -3.39
CA GLU A 69 -6.74 3.31 -2.18
C GLU A 69 -6.65 4.32 -1.02
N PRO A 70 -7.06 3.91 0.20
CA PRO A 70 -6.99 4.77 1.37
C PRO A 70 -5.54 5.19 1.65
N LYS A 71 -5.38 6.44 2.09
CA LYS A 71 -4.10 7.01 2.48
C LYS A 71 -3.96 6.90 3.99
N ASP A 72 -2.91 6.23 4.42
CA ASP A 72 -2.54 6.16 5.83
C ASP A 72 -1.40 7.14 6.11
N TRP A 73 -1.53 7.94 7.17
CA TRP A 73 -0.48 8.86 7.60
C TRP A 73 0.48 8.19 8.57
N PHE A 74 1.77 8.43 8.36
CA PHE A 74 2.83 7.89 9.20
C PHE A 74 3.66 8.98 9.88
N GLU A 75 4.30 8.60 10.97
CA GLU A 75 5.37 9.36 11.60
C GLU A 75 6.69 8.60 11.43
N VAL A 76 7.76 9.34 11.17
CA VAL A 76 9.13 8.80 11.13
C VAL A 76 9.62 8.73 12.57
N LEU A 77 9.83 7.53 13.09
CA LEU A 77 10.37 7.30 14.43
C LEU A 77 11.89 7.30 14.43
N SER A 78 12.50 6.79 13.36
CA SER A 78 13.93 6.77 13.13
C SER A 78 14.21 6.74 11.61
N PRO A 79 15.46 6.94 11.15
CA PRO A 79 15.80 6.87 9.73
C PRO A 79 15.40 5.55 9.04
N THR A 80 15.27 4.47 9.83
CA THR A 80 14.95 3.12 9.36
C THR A 80 13.57 2.65 9.79
N LYS A 81 12.76 3.48 10.46
CA LYS A 81 11.47 3.06 11.02
C LYS A 81 10.41 4.15 10.92
N MET A 82 9.27 3.79 10.33
CA MET A 82 8.06 4.62 10.33
C MET A 82 6.90 3.89 10.99
N LYS A 83 5.95 4.65 11.52
CA LYS A 83 4.76 4.13 12.20
C LYS A 83 3.50 4.80 11.67
N VAL A 84 2.57 3.99 11.18
CA VAL A 84 1.21 4.41 10.86
C VAL A 84 0.40 4.48 12.15
N LYS A 85 -0.25 5.63 12.36
CA LYS A 85 -1.07 5.83 13.55
C LYS A 85 -2.37 5.03 13.45
N ARG A 86 -2.84 4.58 14.61
CA ARG A 86 -4.16 3.98 14.73
C ARG A 86 -5.21 5.04 14.40
N VAL A 87 -6.08 4.74 13.43
CA VAL A 87 -7.28 5.54 13.19
C VAL A 87 -8.35 5.03 14.15
N ARG A 88 -8.76 5.86 15.11
CA ARG A 88 -9.88 5.51 16.00
C ARG A 88 -11.17 5.63 15.19
N GLY A 89 -11.97 4.56 15.19
CA GLY A 89 -13.30 4.59 14.60
C GLY A 89 -14.16 5.69 15.21
N THR A 90 -14.92 6.40 14.39
CA THR A 90 -15.90 7.38 14.86
C THR A 90 -17.23 6.69 15.17
N ARG A 91 -17.99 7.26 16.10
CA ARG A 91 -19.37 6.84 16.34
C ARG A 91 -20.24 7.54 15.30
N VAL A 92 -20.97 6.77 14.48
CA VAL A 92 -21.96 7.35 13.56
C VAL A 92 -23.05 8.02 14.40
N LYS A 93 -23.40 9.28 14.07
CA LYS A 93 -24.55 9.95 14.69
C LYS A 93 -25.81 9.17 14.29
N ARG A 94 -26.52 8.61 15.27
CA ARG A 94 -27.72 7.79 15.05
C ARG A 94 -28.84 8.63 14.48
N ALA A 95 -29.50 8.14 13.42
CA ALA A 95 -30.86 8.55 13.10
C ALA A 95 -31.85 7.90 14.07
N TRP A 96 -33.06 8.44 14.23
CA TRP A 96 -34.09 7.89 15.13
C TRP A 96 -34.51 6.45 14.76
N ASN A 97 -34.23 6.00 13.53
CA ASN A 97 -34.50 4.63 13.09
C ASN A 97 -33.36 3.64 13.41
N ASP A 98 -32.19 4.10 13.84
CA ASP A 98 -30.98 3.28 14.10
C ASP A 98 -30.82 2.86 15.58
N PHE A 99 -31.86 3.03 16.43
CA PHE A 99 -31.77 2.63 17.84
C PHE A 99 -31.52 1.13 18.03
N ALA A 100 -31.90 0.29 17.05
CA ALA A 100 -31.79 -1.17 17.13
C ALA A 100 -30.40 -1.73 16.78
N THR A 101 -29.49 -0.95 16.19
CA THR A 101 -28.15 -1.45 15.82
C THR A 101 -27.10 -0.35 16.02
N ALA A 102 -26.25 -0.50 17.04
CA ALA A 102 -25.19 0.47 17.27
C ALA A 102 -24.11 0.36 16.18
N GLY A 103 -24.24 1.17 15.12
CA GLY A 103 -23.20 1.32 14.09
C GLY A 103 -21.92 1.91 14.68
N ARG A 104 -20.87 1.09 14.79
CA ARG A 104 -19.49 1.55 15.00
C ARG A 104 -18.77 1.39 13.66
N THR A 105 -18.24 2.48 13.12
CA THR A 105 -17.30 2.39 12.00
C THR A 105 -15.99 1.81 12.54
N GLY A 106 -15.53 0.71 11.94
CA GLY A 106 -14.28 0.06 12.34
C GLY A 106 -13.09 1.01 12.21
N GLY A 107 -12.24 1.08 13.22
CA GLY A 107 -10.97 1.81 13.14
C GLY A 107 -9.83 0.89 12.69
N SER A 108 -8.83 1.46 11.99
CA SER A 108 -7.64 0.70 11.56
C SER A 108 -6.59 0.62 12.68
N PRO A 109 -5.99 -0.56 12.95
CA PRO A 109 -4.93 -0.70 13.95
C PRO A 109 -3.67 0.08 13.56
N SER A 110 -2.83 0.44 14.53
CA SER A 110 -1.50 0.99 14.23
C SER A 110 -0.57 -0.13 13.79
N TYR A 111 0.29 0.16 12.82
CA TYR A 111 1.34 -0.76 12.37
C TYR A 111 2.63 0.02 12.04
N SER A 112 3.77 -0.66 12.10
CA SER A 112 5.08 -0.06 11.84
C SER A 112 5.70 -0.66 10.59
N PHE A 113 6.54 0.12 9.92
CA PHE A 113 7.42 -0.36 8.86
C PHE A 113 8.88 -0.14 9.23
N PHE A 114 9.71 -1.06 8.76
CA PHE A 114 11.15 -0.92 8.69
C PHE A 114 11.54 -0.60 7.24
N ILE A 115 12.31 0.47 7.07
CA ILE A 115 12.80 0.94 5.78
C ILE A 115 14.31 0.76 5.77
N ASN A 116 14.82 0.09 4.75
CA ASN A 116 16.24 0.08 4.44
C ASN A 116 16.38 0.45 2.97
N VAL A 117 16.44 1.77 2.70
CA VAL A 117 16.55 2.46 1.40
C VAL A 117 15.72 1.81 0.28
N ASP A 118 16.22 0.71 -0.26
CA ASP A 118 15.63 -0.09 -1.33
C ASP A 118 14.59 -1.10 -0.86
N THR A 119 14.34 -1.24 0.44
CA THR A 119 13.45 -2.27 0.97
C THR A 119 12.50 -1.73 2.04
N LEU A 120 11.28 -2.27 2.03
CA LEU A 120 10.21 -1.92 2.94
C LEU A 120 9.61 -3.20 3.52
N ARG A 121 9.49 -3.26 4.85
CA ARG A 121 8.91 -4.41 5.55
C ARG A 121 7.99 -3.97 6.68
N THR A 122 6.81 -4.55 6.76
CA THR A 122 5.90 -4.37 7.90
C THR A 122 6.41 -5.12 9.13
N GLN A 123 6.25 -4.54 10.32
CA GLN A 123 6.59 -5.19 11.58
C GLN A 123 5.72 -6.44 11.77
N GLY A 124 6.34 -7.61 11.84
CA GLY A 124 5.64 -8.91 11.88
C GLY A 124 5.23 -9.44 10.49
N GLY A 125 5.45 -8.69 9.42
CA GLY A 125 5.22 -9.13 8.05
C GLY A 125 6.27 -10.11 7.55
N ARG A 126 5.82 -11.09 6.76
CA ARG A 126 6.69 -12.03 6.04
C ARG A 126 7.25 -11.42 4.76
N LEU A 127 6.45 -10.59 4.09
CA LEU A 127 6.80 -9.99 2.80
C LEU A 127 7.80 -8.85 2.95
N LYS A 128 8.81 -8.86 2.08
CA LYS A 128 9.81 -7.79 1.93
C LYS A 128 9.60 -7.16 0.58
N PHE A 129 9.15 -5.92 0.57
CA PHE A 129 8.94 -5.16 -0.66
C PHE A 129 10.25 -4.48 -1.06
N ILE A 130 10.51 -4.44 -2.36
CA ILE A 130 11.73 -3.90 -2.97
C ILE A 130 11.37 -2.64 -3.75
N LEU A 131 12.22 -1.62 -3.69
CA LEU A 131 12.04 -0.36 -4.38
C LEU A 131 12.07 -0.61 -5.89
N ASP A 132 10.94 -0.35 -6.53
CA ASP A 132 10.80 -0.41 -7.98
C ASP A 132 11.06 0.99 -8.55
N LYS A 133 12.32 1.22 -8.95
CA LYS A 133 12.78 2.52 -9.44
C LYS A 133 12.09 2.89 -10.75
N GLU A 134 11.93 1.92 -11.65
CA GLU A 134 11.28 2.13 -12.95
C GLU A 134 9.82 2.53 -12.79
N LEU A 135 9.10 1.81 -11.92
CA LEU A 135 7.68 2.09 -11.65
C LEU A 135 7.51 3.42 -10.89
N ALA A 136 8.44 3.76 -10.00
CA ALA A 136 8.48 5.07 -9.37
C ALA A 136 8.75 6.21 -10.36
N GLU A 137 9.62 6.02 -11.35
CA GLU A 137 9.90 7.01 -12.41
C GLU A 137 8.72 7.19 -13.35
N LYS A 138 8.13 6.09 -13.84
CA LYS A 138 6.91 6.13 -14.66
C LYS A 138 5.77 6.85 -13.94
N TYR A 139 5.58 6.57 -12.65
CA TYR A 139 4.57 7.26 -11.86
C TYR A 139 4.78 8.78 -11.81
N LYS A 140 6.03 9.25 -11.76
CA LYS A 140 6.35 10.69 -11.80
C LYS A 140 6.03 11.30 -13.16
N HIS A 141 6.43 10.63 -14.24
CA HIS A 141 6.14 11.07 -15.60
C HIS A 141 4.63 11.20 -15.85
N GLU A 142 3.83 10.23 -15.40
CA GLU A 142 2.37 10.26 -15.57
C GLU A 142 1.66 11.29 -14.67
N THR A 143 2.21 11.59 -13.48
CA THR A 143 1.59 12.56 -12.56
C THR A 143 2.02 14.01 -12.78
N GLY A 144 2.88 14.27 -13.77
CA GLY A 144 3.23 15.63 -14.20
C GLY A 144 3.83 16.50 -13.09
N ASN A 145 4.62 15.91 -12.19
CA ASN A 145 5.37 16.61 -11.13
C ASN A 145 6.87 16.42 -11.28
#